data_AF-A0A7X9E0B9-F1
#
_entry.id   AF-A0A7X9E0B9-F1
#
_cell.length_a   1.000
_cell.length_b   1.000
_cell.length_c   1.000
_cell.angle_alpha   90.00
_cell.angle_beta   90.00
_cell.angle_gamma   90.00
#
_symmetry.space_group_name_H-M   'P 1'
#
loop_
_entity.id
_entity.type
_entity.pdbx_description
1 polymer ?
#
loop_
_entity_poly.entity_id
_entity_poly.type
_entity_poly.pdbx_seq_one_letter_code
_entity_poly.pdbx_strand_id
1 'polypeptide(L)'
;MQNNFANHRYWILAAIIIVGLIIILYPLTPYESLNMNITRSEAIHIAKDFLKEQNENVDNMYVEVFLDNSPVEARYILKKLGGKEFKEYGKNELWSNLSWTVYFHQNLPRNIQQKSITVDVSNNGKVFGFNKILPDSIPIASINKNEATSLVSSYLKNKIGDDFEKFKMTESREENIKARTDYSFRWEKDEVRLNAKIIITARVLGNKVGSFSYYFEVPQQDREYFLAIEAIYGTVSVI
;
A
#
# COMPACT_ATOMS: atom_id res chain seq x y z
N MET A 1 -1.75 -63.44 14.78
CA MET A 1 -1.65 -62.13 14.09
C MET A 1 -0.49 -61.35 14.69
N GLN A 2 0.72 -61.52 14.14
CA GLN A 2 1.88 -60.72 14.54
C GLN A 2 1.92 -59.48 13.65
N ASN A 3 1.61 -58.32 14.22
CA ASN A 3 1.77 -57.04 13.54
C ASN A 3 3.26 -56.84 13.24
N ASN A 4 3.59 -56.78 11.96
CA ASN A 4 4.95 -56.71 11.45
C ASN A 4 5.49 -55.27 11.61
N PHE A 5 5.76 -54.87 12.85
CA PHE A 5 6.32 -53.56 13.20
C PHE A 5 7.68 -53.26 12.53
N ALA A 6 8.38 -54.29 12.03
CA ALA A 6 9.63 -54.15 11.30
C ALA A 6 9.47 -53.49 9.91
N ASN A 7 8.28 -53.53 9.30
CA ASN A 7 8.03 -52.86 8.02
C ASN A 7 7.63 -51.38 8.20
N HIS A 8 7.06 -51.00 9.33
CA HIS A 8 6.63 -49.62 9.58
C HIS A 8 7.79 -48.64 9.80
N ARG A 9 8.93 -49.11 10.33
CA ARG A 9 10.11 -48.25 10.55
C ARG A 9 10.65 -47.62 9.26
N TYR A 10 10.58 -48.34 8.14
CA TYR A 10 11.01 -47.82 6.83
C TYR A 10 10.04 -46.79 6.28
N TRP A 11 8.73 -46.96 6.51
CA TRP A 11 7.72 -45.96 6.16
C TRP A 11 7.82 -44.70 7.01
N ILE A 12 8.13 -44.83 8.31
CA ILE A 12 8.36 -43.70 9.21
C ILE A 12 9.63 -42.95 8.80
N LEU A 13 10.72 -43.66 8.51
CA LEU A 13 11.96 -43.06 7.99
C LEU A 13 11.73 -42.36 6.66
N ALA A 14 11.01 -42.96 5.72
CA ALA A 14 10.66 -42.34 4.44
C ALA A 14 9.79 -41.08 4.65
N ALA A 15 8.81 -41.12 5.56
CA ALA A 15 8.00 -39.95 5.88
C ALA A 15 8.83 -38.81 6.49
N ILE A 16 9.76 -39.11 7.41
CA ILE A 16 10.68 -38.11 8.00
C ILE A 16 11.60 -37.53 6.92
N ILE A 17 12.12 -38.35 6.01
CA ILE A 17 12.96 -37.91 4.90
C ILE A 17 12.16 -37.01 3.95
N ILE A 18 10.91 -37.37 3.64
CA ILE A 18 10.02 -36.57 2.79
C ILE A 18 9.69 -35.23 3.47
N VAL A 19 9.35 -35.23 4.77
CA VAL A 19 9.10 -34.00 5.52
C VAL A 19 10.37 -33.14 5.60
N GLY A 20 11.53 -33.74 5.84
CA GLY A 20 12.82 -33.05 5.82
C GLY A 20 13.16 -32.46 4.45
N LEU A 21 12.92 -33.22 3.37
CA LEU A 21 13.05 -32.74 2.00
C LEU A 21 12.07 -31.61 1.70
N ILE A 22 10.83 -31.68 2.17
CA ILE A 22 9.86 -30.59 2.03
C ILE A 22 10.37 -29.37 2.81
N ILE A 23 10.85 -29.49 4.04
CA ILE A 23 11.38 -28.34 4.80
C ILE A 23 12.61 -27.72 4.13
N ILE A 24 13.47 -28.53 3.50
CA ILE A 24 14.69 -28.07 2.83
C ILE A 24 14.39 -27.48 1.44
N LEU A 25 13.50 -28.12 0.68
CA LEU A 25 13.18 -27.77 -0.71
C LEU A 25 12.04 -26.76 -0.82
N TYR A 26 11.21 -26.59 0.22
CA TYR A 26 10.22 -25.54 0.29
C TYR A 26 10.89 -24.33 0.91
N PRO A 27 11.35 -23.37 0.08
CA PRO A 27 12.13 -22.28 0.61
C PRO A 27 11.24 -21.45 1.54
N LEU A 28 11.64 -21.30 2.81
CA LEU A 28 11.06 -20.36 3.79
C LEU A 28 11.19 -18.89 3.35
N THR A 29 11.66 -18.64 2.13
CA THR A 29 12.14 -17.36 1.61
C THR A 29 11.09 -16.28 1.35
N PRO A 30 9.79 -16.53 1.10
CA PRO A 30 8.89 -15.42 0.79
C PRO A 30 8.54 -14.53 1.99
N TYR A 31 8.92 -14.91 3.22
CA TYR A 31 8.62 -14.15 4.43
C TYR A 31 9.76 -13.24 4.92
N GLU A 32 11.02 -13.45 4.52
CA GLU A 32 12.15 -12.58 4.96
C GLU A 32 12.16 -11.19 4.30
N SER A 33 11.46 -11.02 3.19
CA SER A 33 11.36 -9.77 2.43
C SER A 33 10.35 -8.78 3.02
N LEU A 34 9.60 -9.19 4.04
CA LEU A 34 8.58 -8.39 4.74
C LEU A 34 9.11 -7.91 6.11
N ASN A 35 10.38 -7.52 6.19
CA ASN A 35 10.92 -6.95 7.42
C ASN A 35 10.44 -5.51 7.60
N MET A 36 9.82 -5.25 8.74
CA MET A 36 9.47 -3.91 9.20
C MET A 36 10.68 -3.29 9.91
N ASN A 37 11.37 -2.35 9.25
CA ASN A 37 12.59 -1.76 9.81
C ASN A 37 12.31 -0.55 10.71
N ILE A 38 11.08 -0.04 10.67
CA ILE A 38 10.65 1.07 11.51
C ILE A 38 9.57 0.62 12.51
N THR A 39 9.64 1.18 13.70
CA THR A 39 8.68 0.97 14.77
C THR A 39 7.41 1.80 14.54
N ARG A 40 6.33 1.44 15.24
CA ARG A 40 5.09 2.21 15.29
C ARG A 40 5.33 3.67 15.69
N SER A 41 6.22 3.92 16.66
CA SER A 41 6.51 5.28 17.15
C SER A 41 7.23 6.11 16.09
N GLU A 42 8.22 5.53 15.42
CA GLU A 42 8.94 6.19 14.32
C GLU A 42 7.99 6.54 13.17
N ALA A 43 7.05 5.64 12.83
CA ALA A 43 6.03 5.93 11.82
C ALA A 43 5.17 7.14 12.17
N ILE A 44 4.77 7.29 13.44
CA ILE A 44 4.03 8.47 13.91
C ILE A 44 4.87 9.74 13.75
N HIS A 45 6.16 9.71 14.11
CA HIS A 45 7.05 10.85 13.95
C HIS A 45 7.20 11.25 12.48
N ILE A 46 7.49 10.27 11.60
CA ILE A 46 7.60 10.48 10.15
C ILE A 46 6.31 11.07 9.58
N ALA A 47 5.15 10.54 9.98
CA ALA A 47 3.87 11.05 9.52
C ALA A 47 3.60 12.49 9.99
N LYS A 48 3.94 12.82 11.24
CA LYS A 48 3.81 14.18 11.77
C LYS A 48 4.72 15.18 11.06
N ASP A 49 5.98 14.80 10.84
CA ASP A 49 6.96 15.64 10.15
C ASP A 49 6.52 15.89 8.70
N PHE A 50 6.08 14.84 8.00
CA PHE A 50 5.50 14.97 6.66
C PHE A 50 4.28 15.91 6.63
N LEU A 51 3.34 15.78 7.58
CA LEU A 51 2.16 16.64 7.63
C LEU A 51 2.51 18.10 7.97
N LYS A 52 3.53 18.33 8.79
CA LYS A 52 4.06 19.66 9.07
C LYS A 52 4.63 20.31 7.82
N GLU A 53 5.34 19.57 6.96
CA GLU A 53 5.78 20.03 5.64
C GLU A 53 4.60 20.38 4.73
N GLN A 54 3.47 19.68 4.87
CA GLN A 54 2.21 19.99 4.17
C GLN A 54 1.43 21.17 4.79
N ASN A 55 1.98 21.86 5.79
CA ASN A 55 1.30 22.90 6.57
C ASN A 55 0.01 22.40 7.27
N GLU A 56 -0.04 21.12 7.63
CA GLU A 56 -1.12 20.52 8.41
C GLU A 56 -0.70 20.36 9.88
N ASN A 57 -1.47 20.96 10.78
CA ASN A 57 -1.32 20.73 12.22
C ASN A 57 -2.24 19.59 12.67
N VAL A 58 -1.67 18.57 13.32
CA VAL A 58 -2.35 17.39 13.84
C VAL A 58 -2.09 17.15 15.34
N ASP A 59 -1.50 18.10 16.06
CA ASP A 59 -1.08 17.91 17.46
C ASP A 59 -2.26 17.68 18.41
N ASN A 60 -3.42 18.23 18.09
CA ASN A 60 -4.66 18.06 18.86
C ASN A 60 -5.56 16.93 18.33
N MET A 61 -5.07 16.10 17.41
CA MET A 61 -5.82 14.99 16.83
C MET A 61 -5.47 13.67 17.54
N TYR A 62 -6.43 12.75 17.55
CA TYR A 62 -6.22 11.38 18.00
C TYR A 62 -5.44 10.61 16.95
N VAL A 63 -4.56 9.71 17.39
CA VAL A 63 -3.66 8.96 16.52
C VAL A 63 -3.87 7.47 16.71
N GLU A 64 -4.27 6.80 15.65
CA GLU A 64 -4.31 5.34 15.54
C GLU A 64 -3.27 4.90 14.52
N VAL A 65 -2.69 3.71 14.69
CA VAL A 65 -1.69 3.19 13.74
C VAL A 65 -2.00 1.73 13.45
N PHE A 66 -2.05 1.41 12.18
CA PHE A 66 -2.37 0.09 11.67
C PHE A 66 -1.19 -0.45 10.89
N LEU A 67 -0.94 -1.75 11.03
CA LEU A 67 -0.05 -2.45 10.12
C LEU A 67 -0.87 -2.81 8.88
N ASP A 68 -0.41 -2.37 7.72
CA ASP A 68 -1.03 -2.68 6.43
C ASP A 68 -0.11 -3.58 5.62
N ASN A 69 -0.70 -4.52 4.89
CA ASN A 69 0.01 -5.40 3.98
C ASN A 69 -0.72 -5.51 2.64
N SER A 70 0.05 -5.74 1.59
CA SER A 70 -0.47 -5.87 0.22
C SER A 70 -0.22 -7.31 -0.26
N PRO A 71 -1.01 -8.30 0.23
CA PRO A 71 -0.71 -9.70 0.00
C PRO A 71 -0.84 -10.10 -1.47
N VAL A 72 -1.75 -9.47 -2.21
CA VAL A 72 -1.97 -9.74 -3.64
C VAL A 72 -0.76 -9.29 -4.47
N GLU A 73 -0.30 -8.06 -4.23
CA GLU A 73 0.87 -7.45 -4.84
C GLU A 73 2.12 -8.27 -4.52
N ALA A 74 2.34 -8.59 -3.24
CA ALA A 74 3.46 -9.41 -2.81
C ALA A 74 3.49 -10.78 -3.52
N ARG A 75 2.36 -11.48 -3.56
CA ARG A 75 2.25 -12.80 -4.22
C ARG A 75 2.43 -12.71 -5.72
N TYR A 76 1.91 -11.67 -6.36
CA TYR A 76 2.08 -11.46 -7.79
C TYR A 76 3.54 -11.27 -8.17
N ILE A 77 4.24 -10.37 -7.48
CA ILE A 77 5.65 -10.10 -7.73
C ILE A 77 6.47 -11.35 -7.43
N LEU A 78 6.19 -12.06 -6.33
CA LEU A 78 6.84 -13.32 -6.00
C LEU A 78 6.64 -14.38 -7.09
N LYS A 79 5.42 -14.54 -7.61
CA LYS A 79 5.09 -15.45 -8.72
C LYS A 79 5.87 -15.10 -10.00
N LYS A 80 6.08 -13.82 -10.28
CA LYS A 80 6.75 -13.33 -11.49
C LYS A 80 8.28 -13.38 -11.40
N LEU A 81 8.84 -13.06 -10.23
CA LEU A 81 10.28 -12.87 -10.06
C LEU A 81 10.98 -14.04 -9.36
N GLY A 82 10.26 -14.83 -8.57
CA GLY A 82 10.88 -15.78 -7.63
C GLY A 82 11.38 -15.10 -6.36
N GLY A 83 11.75 -15.91 -5.35
CA GLY A 83 12.03 -15.41 -4.00
C GLY A 83 13.25 -14.49 -3.87
N LYS A 84 14.31 -14.76 -4.64
CA LYS A 84 15.56 -13.98 -4.55
C LYS A 84 15.38 -12.57 -5.11
N GLU A 85 14.78 -12.47 -6.30
CA GLU A 85 14.53 -11.22 -7.00
C GLU A 85 13.41 -10.39 -6.34
N PHE A 86 12.43 -11.03 -5.70
CA PHE A 86 11.38 -10.35 -4.93
C PHE A 86 11.97 -9.44 -3.85
N LYS A 87 12.96 -9.92 -3.10
CA LYS A 87 13.61 -9.17 -2.01
C LYS A 87 14.34 -7.93 -2.50
N GLU A 88 14.95 -7.97 -3.69
CA GLU A 88 15.68 -6.83 -4.25
C GLU A 88 14.75 -5.84 -4.95
N TYR A 89 13.67 -6.32 -5.58
CA TYR A 89 12.76 -5.48 -6.35
C TYR A 89 12.11 -4.37 -5.50
N GLY A 90 11.62 -4.70 -4.30
CA GLY A 90 10.92 -3.72 -3.44
C GLY A 90 11.81 -2.69 -2.73
N LYS A 91 13.15 -2.82 -2.74
CA LYS A 91 14.03 -1.94 -1.94
C LYS A 91 14.11 -0.51 -2.47
N ASN A 92 14.05 -0.36 -3.78
CA ASN A 92 14.26 0.93 -4.46
C ASN A 92 12.96 1.64 -4.80
N GLU A 93 11.83 0.97 -4.64
CA GLU A 93 10.51 1.52 -4.92
C GLU A 93 10.05 2.47 -3.81
N LEU A 94 9.12 3.36 -4.16
CA LEU A 94 8.45 4.23 -3.18
C LEU A 94 7.33 3.50 -2.46
N TRP A 95 6.56 2.64 -3.15
CA TRP A 95 5.51 1.82 -2.52
C TRP A 95 6.12 0.67 -1.70
N SER A 96 5.31 0.10 -0.81
CA SER A 96 5.72 -1.06 -0.02
C SER A 96 4.59 -2.07 0.13
N ASN A 97 4.93 -3.36 0.18
CA ASN A 97 3.98 -4.44 0.46
C ASN A 97 3.70 -4.61 1.96
N LEU A 98 4.47 -3.90 2.81
CA LEU A 98 4.28 -3.86 4.26
C LEU A 98 4.53 -2.43 4.75
N SER A 99 3.54 -1.84 5.39
CA SER A 99 3.56 -0.43 5.78
C SER A 99 2.86 -0.17 7.10
N TRP A 100 3.17 0.97 7.70
CA TRP A 100 2.35 1.57 8.75
C TRP A 100 1.39 2.56 8.12
N THR A 101 0.11 2.44 8.43
CA THR A 101 -0.90 3.44 8.13
C THR A 101 -1.19 4.22 9.41
N VAL A 102 -0.79 5.48 9.44
CA VAL A 102 -0.99 6.40 10.57
C VAL A 102 -2.24 7.22 10.33
N TYR A 103 -3.25 7.03 11.18
CA TYR A 103 -4.56 7.65 11.07
C TYR A 103 -4.75 8.73 12.13
N PHE A 104 -4.88 9.97 11.68
CA PHE A 104 -5.20 11.14 12.50
C PHE A 104 -6.68 11.47 12.36
N HIS A 105 -7.41 11.54 13.46
CA HIS A 105 -8.83 11.91 13.44
C HIS A 105 -9.24 12.81 14.61
N GLN A 106 -10.42 13.42 14.50
CA GLN A 106 -11.00 14.20 15.58
C GLN A 106 -11.72 13.26 16.56
N ASN A 107 -11.98 13.75 17.77
CA ASN A 107 -12.81 13.03 18.73
C ASN A 107 -14.30 13.22 18.42
N LEU A 108 -14.73 12.77 17.25
CA LEU A 108 -16.11 12.84 16.81
C LEU A 108 -16.64 11.43 16.51
N PRO A 109 -17.93 11.16 16.77
CA PRO A 109 -18.60 9.93 16.35
C PRO A 109 -18.35 9.61 14.88
N ARG A 110 -18.13 8.33 14.55
CA ARG A 110 -17.77 7.87 13.19
C ARG A 110 -18.83 8.17 12.13
N ASN A 111 -20.08 8.40 12.52
CA ASN A 111 -21.18 8.76 11.63
C ASN A 111 -21.20 10.25 11.24
N ILE A 112 -20.34 11.09 11.84
CA ILE A 112 -20.21 12.50 11.51
C ILE A 112 -19.01 12.69 10.59
N GLN A 113 -19.21 13.40 9.48
CA GLN A 113 -18.13 13.77 8.58
C GLN A 113 -17.16 14.69 9.35
N GLN A 114 -15.92 14.26 9.47
CA GLN A 114 -14.90 14.93 10.26
C GLN A 114 -13.62 15.09 9.44
N LYS A 115 -12.75 16.01 9.88
CA LYS A 115 -11.40 16.08 9.32
C LYS A 115 -10.63 14.85 9.79
N SER A 116 -10.13 14.08 8.85
CA SER A 116 -9.18 13.01 9.15
C SER A 116 -8.06 12.98 8.13
N ILE A 117 -6.89 12.51 8.54
CA ILE A 117 -5.74 12.39 7.66
C ILE A 117 -5.13 11.01 7.87
N THR A 118 -4.92 10.30 6.78
CA THR A 118 -4.18 9.04 6.78
C THR A 118 -2.83 9.28 6.11
N VAL A 119 -1.75 8.72 6.65
CA VAL A 119 -0.41 8.75 6.05
C VAL A 119 0.12 7.32 6.00
N ASP A 120 0.53 6.88 4.81
CA ASP A 120 1.08 5.55 4.59
C ASP A 120 2.60 5.63 4.52
N VAL A 121 3.24 4.95 5.47
CA VAL A 121 4.68 4.94 5.70
C VAL A 121 5.21 3.54 5.42
N SER A 122 6.10 3.40 4.46
CA SER A 122 6.72 2.13 4.09
C SER A 122 7.53 1.53 5.25
N ASN A 123 7.85 0.24 5.14
CA ASN A 123 8.76 -0.46 6.06
C ASN A 123 10.16 0.16 6.22
N ASN A 124 10.58 1.07 5.34
CA ASN A 124 11.85 1.81 5.42
C ASN A 124 11.68 3.31 5.72
N GLY A 125 10.48 3.76 6.10
CA GLY A 125 10.23 5.14 6.55
C GLY A 125 9.94 6.16 5.45
N LYS A 126 9.68 5.72 4.22
CA LYS A 126 9.26 6.61 3.13
C LYS A 126 7.74 6.78 3.15
N VAL A 127 7.26 8.01 3.03
CA VAL A 127 5.83 8.28 2.84
C VAL A 127 5.48 8.10 1.38
N PHE A 128 4.61 7.14 1.08
CA PHE A 128 4.16 6.81 -0.28
C PHE A 128 2.67 7.06 -0.50
N GLY A 129 1.94 7.44 0.55
CA GLY A 129 0.57 7.86 0.46
C GLY A 129 0.20 8.84 1.57
N PHE A 130 -0.69 9.75 1.27
CA PHE A 130 -1.50 10.41 2.28
C PHE A 130 -2.87 10.74 1.72
N ASN A 131 -3.86 10.79 2.60
CA ASN A 131 -5.22 11.14 2.23
C ASN A 131 -5.85 12.00 3.32
N LYS A 132 -6.21 13.23 2.95
CA LYS A 132 -6.94 14.17 3.80
C LYS A 132 -8.41 14.17 3.42
N ILE A 133 -9.24 13.80 4.38
CA ILE A 133 -10.70 13.88 4.30
C ILE A 133 -11.13 15.16 5.01
N LEU A 134 -12.01 15.93 4.36
CA LEU A 134 -12.60 17.15 4.90
C LEU A 134 -14.11 17.10 4.78
N PRO A 135 -14.85 17.68 5.74
CA PRO A 135 -16.27 17.89 5.56
C PRO A 135 -16.57 18.76 4.32
N ASP A 136 -17.68 18.47 3.66
CA ASP A 136 -18.11 19.17 2.43
C ASP A 136 -18.50 20.62 2.70
N SER A 137 -18.82 20.93 3.95
CA SER A 137 -19.16 22.27 4.43
C SER A 137 -17.95 23.19 4.64
N ILE A 138 -16.72 22.66 4.65
CA ILE A 138 -15.51 23.47 4.82
C ILE A 138 -15.24 24.25 3.53
N PRO A 139 -15.32 25.60 3.57
CA PRO A 139 -15.05 26.42 2.39
C PRO A 139 -13.55 26.46 2.13
N ILE A 140 -13.18 26.17 0.89
CA ILE A 140 -11.83 26.33 0.36
C ILE A 140 -11.98 27.02 -0.98
N ALA A 141 -11.11 27.98 -1.29
CA ALA A 141 -11.14 28.64 -2.58
C ALA A 141 -10.99 27.59 -3.70
N SER A 142 -11.95 27.56 -4.63
CA SER A 142 -11.83 26.75 -5.84
C SER A 142 -10.82 27.39 -6.79
N ILE A 143 -10.12 26.55 -7.53
CA ILE A 143 -9.27 26.94 -8.66
C ILE A 143 -9.76 26.19 -9.90
N ASN A 144 -9.33 26.63 -11.09
CA ASN A 144 -9.69 25.93 -12.31
C ASN A 144 -8.82 24.66 -12.52
N LYS A 145 -9.25 23.79 -13.44
CA LYS A 145 -8.57 22.53 -13.74
C LYS A 145 -7.08 22.69 -14.11
N ASN A 146 -6.70 23.74 -14.83
CA ASN A 146 -5.30 23.94 -15.25
C ASN A 146 -4.41 24.32 -14.06
N GLU A 147 -4.93 25.17 -13.17
CA GLU A 147 -4.28 25.52 -11.91
C GLU A 147 -4.15 24.29 -11.01
N ALA A 148 -5.21 23.49 -10.86
CA ALA A 148 -5.18 22.25 -10.08
C ALA A 148 -4.16 21.24 -10.65
N THR A 149 -4.12 21.09 -11.98
CA THR A 149 -3.15 20.23 -12.67
C THR A 149 -1.71 20.68 -12.41
N SER A 150 -1.45 22.00 -12.48
CA SER A 150 -0.13 22.57 -12.24
C SER A 150 0.31 22.41 -10.78
N LEU A 151 -0.61 22.65 -9.85
CA LEU A 151 -0.41 22.49 -8.41
C LEU A 151 -0.02 21.05 -8.07
N VAL A 152 -0.83 20.07 -8.50
CA VAL A 152 -0.59 18.67 -8.17
C VAL A 152 0.64 18.11 -8.88
N SER A 153 0.91 18.52 -10.13
CA SER A 153 2.10 18.07 -10.86
C SER A 153 3.37 18.59 -10.21
N SER A 154 3.38 19.85 -9.77
CA SER A 154 4.53 20.43 -9.05
C SER A 154 4.77 19.74 -7.72
N TYR A 155 3.69 19.43 -6.99
CA TYR A 155 3.74 18.65 -5.76
C TYR A 155 4.35 17.26 -5.98
N LEU A 156 3.86 16.53 -6.98
CA LEU A 156 4.35 15.18 -7.28
C LEU A 156 5.80 15.19 -7.76
N LYS A 157 6.22 16.17 -8.58
CA LYS A 157 7.64 16.35 -8.95
C LYS A 157 8.53 16.56 -7.74
N ASN A 158 8.11 17.38 -6.78
CA ASN A 158 8.88 17.58 -5.55
C ASN A 158 8.95 16.30 -4.70
N LYS A 159 7.84 15.56 -4.61
CA LYS A 159 7.74 14.36 -3.76
C LYS A 159 8.43 13.12 -4.33
N ILE A 160 8.33 12.92 -5.65
CA ILE A 160 8.78 11.70 -6.36
C ILE A 160 10.11 11.94 -7.11
N GLY A 161 10.43 13.19 -7.43
CA GLY A 161 11.59 13.54 -8.23
C GLY A 161 11.43 13.17 -9.71
N ASP A 162 12.57 12.97 -10.37
CA ASP A 162 12.65 12.76 -11.83
C ASP A 162 11.89 11.52 -12.33
N ASP A 163 11.61 10.53 -11.46
CA ASP A 163 10.84 9.35 -11.86
C ASP A 163 9.40 9.70 -12.25
N PHE A 164 8.85 10.82 -11.74
CA PHE A 164 7.51 11.28 -12.11
C PHE A 164 7.37 11.58 -13.60
N GLU A 165 8.43 12.01 -14.29
CA GLU A 165 8.41 12.31 -15.73
C GLU A 165 8.14 11.06 -16.60
N LYS A 166 8.30 9.86 -16.04
CA LYS A 166 7.99 8.59 -16.73
C LYS A 166 6.51 8.24 -16.67
N PHE A 167 5.73 8.93 -15.83
CA PHE A 167 4.31 8.68 -15.66
C PHE A 167 3.50 9.49 -16.65
N LYS A 168 2.47 8.86 -17.23
CA LYS A 168 1.51 9.50 -18.13
C LYS A 168 0.20 9.71 -17.42
N MET A 169 -0.35 10.92 -17.45
CA MET A 169 -1.69 11.17 -16.94
C MET A 169 -2.71 10.43 -17.81
N THR A 170 -3.51 9.56 -17.20
CA THR A 170 -4.54 8.77 -17.90
C THR A 170 -5.95 9.21 -17.54
N GLU A 171 -6.15 9.81 -16.37
CA GLU A 171 -7.46 10.28 -15.93
C GLU A 171 -7.36 11.61 -15.20
N SER A 172 -8.39 12.44 -15.41
CA SER A 172 -8.65 13.64 -14.60
C SER A 172 -10.17 13.78 -14.44
N ARG A 173 -10.64 13.99 -13.22
CA ARG A 173 -12.06 14.17 -12.92
C ARG A 173 -12.24 15.42 -12.07
N GLU A 174 -13.32 16.13 -12.34
CA GLU A 174 -13.80 17.26 -11.54
C GLU A 174 -14.98 16.83 -10.70
N GLU A 175 -15.00 17.28 -9.45
CA GLU A 175 -16.09 17.06 -8.51
C GLU A 175 -16.51 18.39 -7.88
N ASN A 176 -17.73 18.81 -8.17
CA ASN A 176 -18.27 20.05 -7.62
C ASN A 176 -18.99 19.75 -6.30
N ILE A 177 -18.30 20.06 -5.20
CA ILE A 177 -18.82 19.97 -3.84
C ILE A 177 -19.44 21.33 -3.49
N LYS A 178 -20.46 21.34 -2.64
CA LYS A 178 -21.25 22.55 -2.33
C LYS A 178 -20.39 23.79 -1.99
N ALA A 179 -19.24 23.61 -1.34
CA ALA A 179 -18.38 24.70 -0.88
C ALA A 179 -17.00 24.80 -1.59
N ARG A 180 -16.69 23.91 -2.56
CA ARG A 180 -15.41 23.89 -3.29
C ARG A 180 -15.48 22.96 -4.51
N THR A 181 -14.59 23.18 -5.48
CA THR A 181 -14.36 22.27 -6.59
C THR A 181 -13.11 21.45 -6.30
N ASP A 182 -13.27 20.13 -6.30
CA ASP A 182 -12.19 19.18 -6.08
C ASP A 182 -11.84 18.49 -7.40
N TYR A 183 -10.57 18.10 -7.53
CA TYR A 183 -10.08 17.40 -8.71
C TYR A 183 -9.36 16.12 -8.31
N SER A 184 -9.59 15.03 -9.04
CA SER A 184 -8.82 13.80 -8.90
C SER A 184 -8.08 13.48 -10.18
N PHE A 185 -6.86 12.98 -10.04
CA PHE A 185 -5.97 12.70 -11.15
C PHE A 185 -5.36 11.31 -10.99
N ARG A 186 -5.06 10.69 -12.13
CA ARG A 186 -4.44 9.37 -12.21
C ARG A 186 -3.31 9.41 -13.23
N TRP A 187 -2.15 8.89 -12.85
CA TRP A 187 -1.03 8.67 -13.74
C TRP A 187 -0.56 7.21 -13.71
N GLU A 188 0.00 6.78 -14.85
CA GLU A 188 0.43 5.41 -15.10
C GLU A 188 1.86 5.36 -15.63
N LYS A 189 2.62 4.40 -15.12
CA LYS A 189 3.91 3.98 -15.67
C LYS A 189 3.90 2.46 -15.83
N ASP A 190 4.28 1.97 -17.01
CA ASP A 190 4.36 0.53 -17.24
C ASP A 190 5.52 -0.10 -16.45
N GLU A 191 5.26 -1.23 -15.82
CA GLU A 191 6.27 -2.10 -15.22
C GLU A 191 6.41 -3.36 -16.09
N VAL A 192 7.23 -3.22 -17.13
CA VAL A 192 7.38 -4.22 -18.20
C VAL A 192 7.88 -5.55 -17.65
N ARG A 193 8.76 -5.55 -16.64
CA ARG A 193 9.33 -6.78 -16.07
C ARG A 193 8.26 -7.66 -15.44
N LEU A 194 7.20 -7.05 -14.93
CA LEU A 194 6.11 -7.74 -14.25
C LEU A 194 4.86 -7.86 -15.11
N ASN A 195 4.78 -7.19 -16.26
CA ASN A 195 3.55 -7.02 -17.04
C ASN A 195 2.43 -6.40 -16.18
N ALA A 196 2.78 -5.32 -15.47
CA ALA A 196 1.92 -4.61 -14.53
C ALA A 196 2.09 -3.10 -14.68
N LYS A 197 1.47 -2.32 -13.79
CA LYS A 197 1.59 -0.86 -13.79
C LYS A 197 1.94 -0.32 -12.42
N ILE A 198 2.67 0.79 -12.40
CA ILE A 198 2.82 1.66 -11.23
C ILE A 198 1.85 2.82 -11.39
N ILE A 199 1.08 3.10 -10.35
CA ILE A 199 0.02 4.08 -10.35
C ILE A 199 0.32 5.18 -9.36
N ILE A 200 0.06 6.40 -9.80
CA ILE A 200 -0.05 7.55 -8.92
C ILE A 200 -1.48 8.05 -9.00
N THR A 201 -2.14 8.18 -7.85
CA THR A 201 -3.37 8.96 -7.76
C THR A 201 -3.13 10.18 -6.89
N ALA A 202 -3.81 11.28 -7.18
CA ALA A 202 -3.75 12.46 -6.33
C ALA A 202 -5.06 13.23 -6.39
N ARG A 203 -5.36 13.96 -5.31
CA ARG A 203 -6.51 14.86 -5.24
C ARG A 203 -6.10 16.27 -4.88
N VAL A 204 -6.79 17.23 -5.47
CA VAL A 204 -6.75 18.64 -5.11
C VAL A 204 -8.11 18.99 -4.51
N LEU A 205 -8.12 19.51 -3.29
CA LEU A 205 -9.31 19.95 -2.56
C LEU A 205 -9.38 21.48 -2.60
N GLY A 206 -10.25 22.05 -3.43
CA GLY A 206 -10.21 23.48 -3.76
C GLY A 206 -8.84 23.88 -4.30
N ASN A 207 -8.05 24.61 -3.51
CA ASN A 207 -6.72 25.12 -3.89
C ASN A 207 -5.54 24.44 -3.17
N LYS A 208 -5.74 23.24 -2.60
CA LYS A 208 -4.70 22.51 -1.86
C LYS A 208 -4.60 21.07 -2.31
N VAL A 209 -3.40 20.50 -2.32
CA VAL A 209 -3.25 19.04 -2.48
C VAL A 209 -3.83 18.36 -1.24
N GLY A 210 -4.79 17.47 -1.45
CA GLY A 210 -5.47 16.73 -0.38
C GLY A 210 -5.07 15.27 -0.30
N SER A 211 -4.55 14.68 -1.37
CA SER A 211 -4.01 13.33 -1.32
C SER A 211 -2.98 13.07 -2.40
N PHE A 212 -2.09 12.12 -2.13
CA PHE A 212 -1.45 11.32 -3.16
C PHE A 212 -1.34 9.87 -2.70
N SER A 213 -1.22 8.95 -3.64
CA SER A 213 -0.87 7.56 -3.38
C SER A 213 -0.02 7.04 -4.53
N TYR A 214 1.08 6.36 -4.21
CA TYR A 214 1.98 5.69 -5.15
C TYR A 214 1.91 4.19 -4.87
N TYR A 215 1.43 3.39 -5.81
CA TYR A 215 1.22 1.95 -5.58
C TYR A 215 1.43 1.10 -6.84
N PHE A 216 1.69 -0.18 -6.61
CA PHE A 216 1.80 -1.20 -7.64
C PHE A 216 0.41 -1.77 -7.96
N GLU A 217 0.01 -1.77 -9.23
CA GLU A 217 -1.27 -2.30 -9.69
C GLU A 217 -1.08 -3.63 -10.41
N VAL A 218 -1.50 -4.71 -9.73
CA VAL A 218 -1.58 -6.06 -10.29
C VAL A 218 -2.65 -6.09 -11.38
N PRO A 219 -2.38 -6.73 -12.55
CA PRO A 219 -3.39 -6.95 -13.58
C PRO A 219 -4.65 -7.60 -13.02
N GLN A 220 -5.82 -7.12 -13.46
CA GLN A 220 -7.10 -7.49 -12.88
C GLN A 220 -7.30 -9.02 -12.79
N GLN A 221 -6.97 -9.76 -13.85
CA GLN A 221 -7.12 -11.22 -13.87
C GLN A 221 -6.27 -11.92 -12.78
N ASP A 222 -5.03 -11.47 -12.57
CA ASP A 222 -4.18 -12.03 -11.52
C ASP A 222 -4.64 -11.58 -10.12
N ARG A 223 -5.13 -10.35 -9.98
CA ARG A 223 -5.72 -9.85 -8.72
C ARG A 223 -6.92 -10.71 -8.31
N GLU A 224 -7.85 -10.94 -9.23
CA GLU A 224 -9.03 -11.79 -8.99
C GLU A 224 -8.63 -13.22 -8.62
N TYR A 225 -7.64 -13.79 -9.31
CA TYR A 225 -7.09 -15.11 -8.99
C TYR A 225 -6.55 -15.19 -7.55
N PHE A 226 -5.75 -14.23 -7.11
CA PHE A 226 -5.18 -14.25 -5.75
C PHE A 226 -6.23 -13.98 -4.67
N LEU A 227 -7.21 -13.10 -4.92
CA LEU A 227 -8.32 -12.85 -4.00
C LEU A 227 -9.21 -14.09 -3.84
N ALA A 228 -9.51 -14.80 -4.94
CA ALA A 228 -10.28 -16.05 -4.88
C ALA A 228 -9.58 -17.11 -4.02
N ILE A 229 -8.26 -17.23 -4.13
CA ILE A 229 -7.45 -18.12 -3.29
C ILE A 229 -7.59 -17.75 -1.80
N GLU A 230 -7.53 -16.47 -1.45
CA GLU A 230 -7.69 -16.03 -0.05
C GLU A 230 -9.08 -16.33 0.50
N ALA A 231 -10.13 -16.13 -0.31
CA ALA A 231 -11.49 -16.45 0.11
C ALA A 231 -11.66 -17.94 0.44
N ILE A 232 -11.00 -18.84 -0.32
CA ILE A 232 -11.02 -20.29 -0.07
C ILE A 232 -10.29 -20.62 1.23
N TYR A 233 -9.08 -20.09 1.46
CA TYR A 233 -8.34 -20.38 2.69
C TYR A 233 -8.98 -19.75 3.95
N GLY A 234 -9.60 -18.58 3.81
CA GLY A 234 -10.35 -17.93 4.87
C GLY A 234 -11.60 -18.71 5.27
N THR A 235 -12.29 -19.34 4.31
CA THR A 235 -13.47 -20.19 4.60
C THR A 235 -13.10 -21.54 5.22
N VAL A 236 -11.95 -22.13 4.86
CA VAL A 236 -11.47 -23.39 5.48
C VAL A 236 -10.99 -23.18 6.93
N SER A 237 -10.55 -21.98 7.31
CA SER A 237 -10.10 -21.69 8.69
C SER A 237 -11.25 -21.45 9.69
N VAL A 238 -12.50 -21.42 9.23
CA VAL A 238 -13.70 -21.17 10.05
C VAL A 238 -14.54 -22.45 10.25
N ILE A 239 -14.10 -23.60 9.73
CA ILE A 239 -14.75 -24.91 9.92
C ILE A 239 -13.93 -25.78 10.88
#